data_AF-A0A368G9S1-F1
#
_entry.id   AF-A0A368G9S1-F1
#
_cell.length_a   1.000
_cell.length_b   1.000
_cell.length_c   1.000
_cell.angle_alpha   90.00
_cell.angle_beta   90.00
_cell.angle_gamma   90.00
#
_symmetry.space_group_name_H-M   'P 1'
#
loop_
_entity.id
_entity.type
_entity.pdbx_description
1 polymer ?
#
loop_
_entity_poly.entity_id
_entity_poly.type
_entity_poly.pdbx_seq_one_letter_code
_entity_poly.pdbx_strand_id
1 'polypeptide(L)'
;MEGTVMDIVVRNDRQAALDVLHNIWYYKEVESLHLEGCSLSDGDIAEVAFEAPSVRYVCMRSNCLRSPWKHLAEKFPNMEELDCRDNRKEDVLRCMFPLLERLNNAPMETHETEEGDVPSDSERHEDWSSSASEIDWSGSNEEILDVLR
;
A
#
# COMPACT_ATOMS: atom_id res chain seq x y z
N MET A 1 -9.55 19.07 24.51
CA MET A 1 -9.34 17.75 25.13
C MET A 1 -8.34 17.05 24.23
N GLU A 2 -7.07 17.03 24.62
CA GLU A 2 -6.06 16.21 23.95
C GLU A 2 -6.47 14.75 24.20
N GLY A 3 -6.95 14.07 23.16
CA GLY A 3 -7.19 12.64 23.23
C GLY A 3 -5.87 11.97 23.55
N THR A 4 -5.82 11.19 24.62
CA THR A 4 -4.68 10.33 24.90
C THR A 4 -4.60 9.30 23.79
N VAL A 5 -3.76 9.56 22.79
CA VAL A 5 -3.38 8.57 21.77
C VAL A 5 -2.85 7.36 22.52
N MET A 6 -3.53 6.22 22.39
CA MET A 6 -3.05 4.98 23.00
C MET A 6 -1.96 4.39 22.13
N ASP A 7 -0.75 4.37 22.68
CA ASP A 7 0.45 3.85 22.03
C ASP A 7 0.83 2.49 22.62
N ILE A 8 1.07 1.50 21.76
CA ILE A 8 1.72 0.24 22.16
C ILE A 8 3.18 0.30 21.68
N VAL A 9 4.12 0.07 22.61
CA VAL A 9 5.55 0.06 22.30
C VAL A 9 6.20 -1.21 22.79
N VAL A 10 6.76 -1.98 21.85
CA VAL A 10 7.58 -3.17 22.09
C VAL A 10 8.90 -3.02 21.34
N ARG A 11 10.01 -3.30 22.03
CA ARG A 11 11.35 -3.20 21.44
C ARG A 11 12.20 -4.41 21.79
N ASN A 12 12.86 -4.99 20.80
CA ASN A 12 13.81 -6.10 20.95
C ASN A 12 13.23 -7.32 21.69
N ASP A 13 11.90 -7.47 21.67
CA ASP A 13 11.20 -8.57 22.30
C ASP A 13 10.22 -9.17 21.29
N ARG A 14 10.63 -10.30 20.71
CA ARG A 14 9.85 -11.01 19.70
C ARG A 14 8.55 -11.57 20.30
N GLN A 15 8.60 -12.14 21.49
CA GLN A 15 7.44 -12.82 22.06
C GLN A 15 6.36 -11.80 22.43
N ALA A 16 6.74 -10.71 23.09
CA ALA A 16 5.81 -9.64 23.40
C ALA A 16 5.19 -9.02 22.13
N ALA A 17 5.96 -8.89 21.05
CA ALA A 17 5.45 -8.38 19.78
C ALA A 17 4.42 -9.33 19.13
N LEU A 18 4.69 -10.64 19.15
CA LEU A 18 3.73 -11.65 18.68
C LEU A 18 2.46 -11.66 19.53
N ASP A 19 2.61 -11.57 20.86
CA ASP A 19 1.48 -11.52 21.78
C ASP A 19 0.61 -10.28 21.49
N VAL A 20 1.21 -9.12 21.22
CA VAL A 20 0.48 -7.91 20.80
C VAL A 20 -0.23 -8.13 19.47
N LEU A 21 0.46 -8.65 18.45
CA LEU A 21 -0.11 -8.84 17.12
C LEU A 21 -1.28 -9.84 17.12
N HIS A 22 -1.15 -10.98 17.79
CA HIS A 22 -2.23 -11.97 17.88
C HIS A 22 -3.44 -11.47 18.68
N ASN A 23 -3.23 -10.51 19.59
CA ASN A 23 -4.26 -9.94 20.43
C ASN A 23 -4.64 -8.50 20.02
N ILE A 24 -4.25 -8.05 18.82
CA ILE A 24 -4.40 -6.64 18.43
C ILE A 24 -5.86 -6.16 18.47
N TRP A 25 -6.80 -7.06 18.22
CA TRP A 25 -8.25 -6.84 18.25
C TRP A 25 -8.81 -6.45 19.63
N TYR A 26 -8.08 -6.71 20.73
CA TYR A 26 -8.45 -6.25 22.06
C TYR A 26 -8.21 -4.75 22.25
N TYR A 27 -7.30 -4.16 21.47
CA TYR A 27 -6.86 -2.77 21.62
C TYR A 27 -7.60 -1.84 20.66
N LYS A 28 -8.91 -1.67 20.86
CA LYS A 28 -9.80 -0.96 19.93
C LYS A 28 -9.52 0.53 19.74
N GLU A 29 -8.81 1.14 20.66
CA GLU A 29 -8.51 2.59 20.68
C GLU A 29 -7.05 2.88 20.38
N VAL A 30 -6.24 1.85 20.06
CA VAL A 30 -4.82 2.06 19.73
C VAL A 30 -4.69 2.63 18.34
N GLU A 31 -3.99 3.75 18.26
CA GLU A 31 -3.71 4.47 17.02
C GLU A 31 -2.24 4.32 16.59
N SER A 32 -1.33 4.07 17.53
CA SER A 32 0.11 3.92 17.26
C SER A 32 0.66 2.58 17.75
N LEU A 33 1.33 1.86 16.85
CA LEU A 33 1.94 0.57 17.12
C LEU A 33 3.44 0.59 16.78
N HIS A 34 4.28 0.51 17.81
CA HIS A 34 5.74 0.43 17.68
C HIS A 34 6.24 -0.98 18.01
N LEU A 35 6.73 -1.70 16.99
CA LEU A 35 7.32 -3.03 17.11
C LEU A 35 8.72 -3.02 16.49
N GLU A 36 9.70 -2.46 17.19
CA GLU A 36 11.05 -2.22 16.67
C GLU A 36 12.04 -3.29 17.12
N GLY A 37 12.85 -3.82 16.20
CA GLY A 37 13.92 -4.77 16.57
C GLY A 37 13.41 -6.14 17.05
N CYS A 38 12.13 -6.44 16.86
CA CYS A 38 11.47 -7.63 17.40
C CYS A 38 11.71 -8.89 16.55
N SER A 39 12.58 -8.83 15.54
CA SER A 39 12.86 -9.94 14.62
C SER A 39 11.61 -10.52 13.94
N LEU A 40 10.58 -9.69 13.68
CA LEU A 40 9.36 -10.09 12.99
C LEU A 40 9.62 -10.33 11.51
N SER A 41 8.94 -11.31 10.93
CA SER A 41 8.98 -11.70 9.53
C SER A 41 7.63 -11.43 8.85
N ASP A 42 7.60 -11.49 7.52
CA ASP A 42 6.35 -11.31 6.76
C ASP A 42 5.29 -12.37 7.16
N GLY A 43 5.74 -13.59 7.48
CA GLY A 43 4.86 -14.68 7.94
C GLY A 43 4.19 -14.38 9.27
N ASP A 44 4.90 -13.74 10.20
CA ASP A 44 4.33 -13.35 11.50
C ASP A 44 3.17 -12.34 11.32
N ILE A 45 3.29 -11.42 10.35
CA ILE A 45 2.23 -10.47 10.02
C ILE A 45 1.07 -11.18 9.30
N ALA A 46 1.38 -12.13 8.41
CA ALA A 46 0.37 -12.89 7.68
C ALA A 46 -0.53 -13.73 8.60
N GLU A 47 0.03 -14.26 9.69
CA GLU A 47 -0.67 -15.07 10.69
C GLU A 47 -1.58 -14.27 11.63
N VAL A 48 -1.52 -12.93 11.59
CA VAL A 48 -2.43 -12.09 12.37
C VAL A 48 -3.86 -12.31 11.89
N ALA A 49 -4.72 -12.83 12.75
CA ALA A 49 -6.07 -13.24 12.37
C ALA A 49 -7.02 -12.07 12.10
N PHE A 50 -6.81 -10.93 12.77
CA PHE A 50 -7.75 -9.82 12.78
C PHE A 50 -7.15 -8.52 12.27
N GLU A 51 -7.99 -7.68 11.69
CA GLU A 51 -7.63 -6.32 11.27
C GLU A 51 -7.66 -5.37 12.48
N ALA A 52 -6.85 -4.32 12.41
CA ALA A 52 -6.75 -3.25 13.39
C ALA A 52 -7.03 -1.88 12.73
N PRO A 53 -8.30 -1.56 12.41
CA PRO A 53 -8.66 -0.37 11.65
C PRO A 53 -8.48 0.96 12.40
N SER A 54 -8.27 0.92 13.73
CA SER A 54 -7.95 2.12 14.53
C SER A 54 -6.50 2.58 14.36
N VAL A 55 -5.60 1.67 13.98
CA VAL A 55 -4.16 1.93 13.88
C VAL A 55 -3.87 2.81 12.68
N ARG A 56 -3.27 3.97 12.93
CA ARG A 56 -2.87 4.98 11.93
C ARG A 56 -1.37 4.98 11.70
N TYR A 57 -0.59 4.72 12.74
CA TYR A 57 0.86 4.71 12.70
C TYR A 57 1.41 3.32 13.04
N VAL A 58 2.31 2.81 12.19
CA VAL A 58 3.03 1.55 12.43
C VAL A 58 4.53 1.74 12.25
N CYS A 59 5.30 1.45 13.30
CA CYS A 59 6.76 1.32 13.22
C CYS A 59 7.16 -0.15 13.33
N MET A 60 7.82 -0.65 12.28
CA MET A 60 8.33 -2.01 12.16
C MET A 60 9.84 -2.00 11.87
N ARG A 61 10.53 -0.96 12.34
CA ARG A 61 11.96 -0.76 12.08
C ARG A 61 12.81 -1.92 12.61
N SER A 62 13.90 -2.22 11.91
CA SER A 62 14.91 -3.22 12.35
C SER A 62 14.34 -4.64 12.58
N ASN A 63 13.33 -5.04 11.80
CA ASN A 63 12.83 -6.41 11.78
C ASN A 63 13.45 -7.22 10.62
N CYS A 64 12.89 -8.40 10.35
CA CYS A 64 13.31 -9.31 9.30
C CYS A 64 12.37 -9.27 8.08
N LEU A 65 11.72 -8.13 7.82
CA LEU A 65 10.73 -8.00 6.74
C LEU A 65 11.38 -8.00 5.35
N ARG A 66 10.72 -8.64 4.38
CA ARG A 66 11.18 -8.71 2.97
C ARG A 66 10.14 -8.17 1.99
N SER A 67 8.91 -8.66 2.04
CA SER A 67 7.79 -8.18 1.23
C SER A 67 6.51 -8.12 2.06
N PRO A 68 6.46 -7.26 3.10
CA PRO A 68 5.38 -7.26 4.08
C PRO A 68 4.10 -6.58 3.58
N TRP A 69 4.13 -6.02 2.36
CA TRP A 69 3.21 -4.98 1.90
C TRP A 69 1.75 -5.39 1.90
N LYS A 70 1.44 -6.53 1.28
CA LYS A 70 0.09 -7.07 1.23
C LYS A 70 -0.46 -7.31 2.64
N HIS A 71 0.33 -7.94 3.49
CA HIS A 71 -0.09 -8.30 4.85
C HIS A 71 -0.29 -7.05 5.72
N LEU A 72 0.60 -6.07 5.63
CA LEU A 72 0.43 -4.80 6.34
C LEU A 72 -0.85 -4.08 5.90
N ALA A 73 -1.13 -4.02 4.58
CA ALA A 73 -2.33 -3.39 4.07
C ALA A 73 -3.62 -4.12 4.52
N GLU A 74 -3.60 -5.45 4.55
CA GLU A 74 -4.72 -6.26 5.04
C GLU A 74 -4.95 -6.07 6.54
N LYS A 75 -3.90 -6.03 7.37
CA LYS A 75 -4.06 -5.94 8.84
C LYS A 75 -4.26 -4.52 9.35
N PHE A 76 -3.74 -3.52 8.64
CA PHE A 76 -3.81 -2.11 9.03
C PHE A 76 -4.40 -1.28 7.88
N PRO A 77 -5.70 -1.44 7.58
CA PRO A 77 -6.31 -0.89 6.38
C PRO A 77 -6.36 0.65 6.35
N ASN A 78 -6.28 1.27 7.53
CA ASN A 78 -6.39 2.72 7.72
C ASN A 78 -5.06 3.40 8.08
N MET A 79 -3.95 2.72 7.78
CA MET A 79 -2.61 3.19 8.09
C MET A 79 -2.23 4.41 7.22
N GLU A 80 -1.79 5.46 7.89
CA GLU A 80 -1.38 6.74 7.31
C GLU A 80 0.14 6.89 7.31
N GLU A 81 0.81 6.30 8.31
CA GLU A 81 2.25 6.37 8.47
C GLU A 81 2.88 4.99 8.71
N LEU A 82 3.92 4.66 7.94
CA LEU A 82 4.68 3.42 8.05
C LEU A 82 6.18 3.69 8.14
N ASP A 83 6.82 3.22 9.21
CA ASP A 83 8.28 3.18 9.32
C ASP A 83 8.79 1.74 9.23
N CYS A 84 9.36 1.39 8.07
CA CYS A 84 9.95 0.09 7.79
C CYS A 84 11.45 0.19 7.51
N ARG A 85 12.15 1.22 8.02
CA ARG A 85 13.61 1.34 7.87
C ARG A 85 14.34 0.14 8.49
N ASP A 86 15.58 -0.06 8.07
CA ASP A 86 16.46 -1.11 8.61
C ASP A 86 15.92 -2.55 8.46
N ASN A 87 15.02 -2.78 7.49
CA ASN A 87 14.57 -4.10 7.04
C ASN A 87 15.21 -4.47 5.70
N ARG A 88 15.26 -5.75 5.37
CA ARG A 88 15.77 -6.28 4.07
C ARG A 88 14.65 -6.33 3.02
N LYS A 89 13.92 -5.22 2.89
CA LYS A 89 12.70 -5.14 2.08
C LYS A 89 12.96 -4.95 0.59
N GLU A 90 12.09 -5.51 -0.24
CA GLU A 90 12.01 -5.27 -1.69
C GLU A 90 11.14 -4.04 -1.99
N ASP A 91 11.54 -3.23 -2.97
CA ASP A 91 10.86 -1.98 -3.33
C ASP A 91 9.57 -2.25 -4.12
N VAL A 92 8.43 -2.38 -3.43
CA VAL A 92 7.11 -2.44 -4.08
C VAL A 92 6.06 -1.79 -3.19
N LEU A 93 5.71 -0.51 -3.39
CA LEU A 93 4.84 0.19 -2.43
C LEU A 93 3.70 1.05 -2.98
N ARG A 94 3.65 1.37 -4.28
CA ARG A 94 2.75 2.46 -4.71
C ARG A 94 1.26 2.13 -4.80
N CYS A 95 0.85 0.85 -4.82
CA CYS A 95 -0.57 0.48 -5.05
C CYS A 95 -1.26 -0.24 -3.90
N MET A 96 -0.57 -0.49 -2.77
CA MET A 96 -1.11 -1.34 -1.70
C MET A 96 -1.68 -0.56 -0.52
N PHE A 97 -1.37 0.74 -0.39
CA PHE A 97 -1.80 1.56 0.75
C PHE A 97 -2.48 2.85 0.25
N PRO A 98 -3.82 2.86 0.11
CA PRO A 98 -4.52 4.01 -0.45
C PRO A 98 -4.50 5.26 0.44
N LEU A 99 -4.27 5.08 1.75
CA LEU A 99 -4.29 6.15 2.75
C LEU A 99 -2.88 6.49 3.28
N LEU A 100 -1.82 5.87 2.76
CA LEU A 100 -0.48 6.09 3.28
C LEU A 100 0.05 7.45 2.83
N GLU A 101 0.23 8.35 3.79
CA GLU A 101 0.75 9.70 3.59
C GLU A 101 2.26 9.76 3.81
N ARG A 102 2.81 8.91 4.69
CA ARG A 102 4.24 8.90 5.01
C ARG A 102 4.83 7.50 5.05
N LEU A 103 5.99 7.38 4.42
CA LEU A 103 6.81 6.16 4.42
C LEU A 103 8.23 6.50 4.89
N ASN A 104 8.70 5.84 5.94
CA ASN A 104 10.05 6.04 6.48
C ASN A 104 10.37 7.52 6.79
N ASN A 105 9.37 8.25 7.30
CA ASN A 105 9.37 9.71 7.55
C ASN A 105 9.41 10.61 6.30
N ALA A 106 9.39 10.04 5.09
CA ALA A 106 9.24 10.81 3.86
C ALA A 106 7.75 10.90 3.48
N PRO A 107 7.26 12.07 3.04
CA PRO A 107 5.92 12.17 2.47
C PRO A 107 5.82 11.31 1.20
N MET A 108 4.70 10.63 1.04
CA MET A 108 4.34 10.00 -0.22
C MET A 108 3.98 11.10 -1.22
N GLU A 109 4.56 11.06 -2.42
CA GLU A 109 4.16 11.97 -3.50
C GLU A 109 2.71 11.68 -3.86
N THR A 110 1.80 12.61 -3.52
CA THR A 110 0.47 12.63 -4.10
C THR A 110 0.65 12.97 -5.56
N HIS A 111 0.31 12.04 -6.46
CA HIS A 111 0.08 12.42 -7.85
C HIS A 111 -1.10 13.38 -7.83
N GLU A 112 -0.84 14.69 -7.85
CA GLU A 112 -1.81 15.63 -8.37
C GLU A 112 -2.07 15.16 -9.80
N THR A 113 -3.23 14.53 -10.00
CA THR A 113 -3.76 14.38 -11.34
C THR A 113 -3.98 15.81 -11.78
N GLU A 114 -3.04 16.38 -12.54
CA GLU A 114 -3.31 17.59 -13.30
C GLU A 114 -4.56 17.24 -14.12
N GLU A 115 -5.73 17.72 -13.67
CA GLU A 115 -6.91 17.81 -14.52
C GLU A 115 -6.51 18.76 -15.62
N GLY A 116 -5.91 18.20 -16.67
CA GLY A 116 -5.58 18.94 -17.87
C GLY A 116 -6.86 19.59 -18.36
N ASP A 117 -6.86 20.93 -18.39
CA ASP A 117 -7.89 21.74 -19.04
C ASP A 117 -8.28 21.09 -20.36
N VAL A 118 -9.48 20.54 -20.42
CA VAL A 118 -10.10 20.15 -21.69
C VAL A 118 -10.29 21.44 -22.46
N PRO A 119 -9.61 21.67 -23.60
CA PRO A 119 -9.89 22.86 -24.40
C PRO A 119 -11.33 22.72 -24.89
N SER A 120 -12.21 23.59 -24.40
CA SER A 120 -13.56 23.75 -24.94
C SER A 120 -13.45 24.48 -26.27
N ASP A 121 -13.05 23.78 -27.33
CA ASP A 121 -13.12 24.31 -28.68
C ASP A 121 -14.47 23.99 -29.31
N SER A 122 -15.41 24.92 -29.10
CA SER A 122 -16.52 25.13 -30.03
C SER A 122 -16.02 25.90 -31.27
N GLU A 123 -16.19 25.25 -32.41
CA GLU A 123 -16.36 25.80 -33.77
C GLU A 123 -15.16 26.48 -34.47
N ARG A 124 -14.62 25.79 -35.50
CA ARG A 124 -14.57 26.33 -36.88
C ARG A 124 -14.28 25.28 -37.94
N HIS A 125 -15.14 25.28 -38.95
CA HIS A 125 -15.07 24.62 -40.26
C HIS A 125 -13.78 24.95 -41.04
N GLU A 126 -13.16 23.94 -41.68
CA GLU A 126 -13.23 23.63 -43.14
C GLU A 126 -11.93 23.10 -43.79
N ASP A 127 -12.11 21.97 -44.48
CA ASP A 127 -11.41 21.41 -45.64
C ASP A 127 -9.89 21.21 -45.68
N TRP A 128 -9.47 19.93 -45.59
CA TRP A 128 -8.53 19.37 -46.56
C TRP A 128 -8.90 17.94 -46.97
N SER A 129 -9.00 17.78 -48.29
CA SER A 129 -9.49 16.64 -49.06
C SER A 129 -8.63 15.37 -49.01
N SER A 130 -9.33 14.22 -49.08
CA SER A 130 -8.97 12.94 -49.72
C SER A 130 -7.82 12.08 -49.16
N SER A 131 -8.18 11.01 -48.45
CA SER A 131 -8.05 9.61 -48.94
C SER A 131 -8.48 8.64 -47.83
N ALA A 132 -9.69 8.10 -47.93
CA ALA A 132 -10.16 7.02 -47.06
C ALA A 132 -9.70 5.67 -47.66
N SER A 133 -8.78 4.98 -46.99
CA SER A 133 -8.65 3.54 -47.12
C SER A 133 -9.41 2.92 -45.95
N GLU A 134 -10.50 2.23 -46.28
CA GLU A 134 -11.28 1.38 -45.38
C GLU A 134 -10.35 0.39 -44.67
N ILE A 135 -10.36 0.39 -43.34
CA ILE A 135 -9.81 -0.70 -42.54
C ILE A 135 -10.99 -1.49 -41.99
N ASP A 136 -11.18 -2.66 -42.58
CA ASP A 136 -12.11 -3.72 -42.19
C ASP A 136 -11.71 -4.30 -40.83
N TRP A 137 -12.61 -4.22 -39.86
CA TRP A 137 -12.47 -4.91 -38.57
C TRP A 137 -13.14 -6.29 -38.66
N SER A 138 -12.46 -7.24 -39.30
CA SER A 138 -12.77 -8.65 -39.15
C SER A 138 -11.47 -9.48 -39.09
N GLY A 139 -11.16 -9.99 -37.89
CA GLY A 139 -10.01 -10.86 -37.65
C GLY A 139 -9.79 -11.04 -36.14
N SER A 140 -10.56 -11.92 -35.52
CA SER A 140 -10.17 -13.31 -35.23
C SER A 140 -9.29 -13.42 -33.97
N ASN A 141 -9.95 -13.80 -32.87
CA ASN A 141 -9.34 -14.57 -31.80
C ASN A 141 -8.65 -15.81 -32.41
N GLU A 142 -7.37 -16.00 -32.13
CA GLU A 142 -6.79 -17.23 -31.55
C GLU A 142 -5.25 -17.15 -31.54
N GLU A 143 -4.65 -17.99 -30.71
CA GLU A 143 -3.21 -18.28 -30.57
C GLU A 143 -2.35 -17.32 -29.75
N ILE A 144 -2.20 -17.60 -28.44
CA ILE A 144 -0.88 -17.86 -27.83
C ILE A 144 -1.06 -18.83 -26.64
N LEU A 145 -0.89 -20.14 -26.87
CA LEU A 145 -0.45 -21.10 -25.84
C LEU A 145 0.26 -22.27 -26.55
N ASP A 146 1.59 -22.23 -26.62
CA ASP A 146 2.43 -23.41 -26.34
C ASP A 146 3.93 -23.07 -26.42
N VAL A 147 4.53 -22.81 -25.25
CA VAL A 147 5.94 -23.15 -24.99
C VAL A 147 6.03 -23.54 -23.53
N LEU A 148 6.03 -24.86 -23.27
CA LEU A 148 6.84 -25.59 -22.29
C LEU A 148 6.15 -26.91 -21.85
N ARG A 149 6.26 -27.96 -22.67
CA ARG A 149 6.69 -29.30 -22.24
C ARG A 149 6.97 -30.24 -23.41
#